data_AF-A0A5H2Y6F3-F1
#
_entry.id   AF-A0A5H2Y6F3-F1
#
_cell.length_a   1.000
_cell.length_b   1.000
_cell.length_c   1.000
_cell.angle_alpha   90.00
_cell.angle_beta   90.00
_cell.angle_gamma   90.00
#
_symmetry.space_group_name_H-M   'P 1'
#
loop_
_entity.id
_entity.type
_entity.pdbx_description
1 polymer ?
#
loop_
_entity_poly.entity_id
_entity_poly.type
_entity_poly.pdbx_seq_one_letter_code
_entity_poly.pdbx_strand_id
1 'polypeptide(L)'
;MLTLTPHQQRGSVLLEGLIAVLIFSFGILAIVGLQAASTKAVTQAKSRVDAAFVANQRIGELWGDRDNLGAYAESKKEIDALPNGKRTTEINGTTVTVTVEWKMPGDASSNTYSTVAQIVGNPPI
;
A
#
# COMPACT_ATOMS: atom_id res chain seq x y z
N MET A 1 -63.80 29.54 27.39
CA MET A 1 -63.57 28.14 27.00
C MET A 1 -62.87 28.16 25.64
N LEU A 2 -61.55 27.95 25.57
CA LEU A 2 -60.80 27.98 24.31
C LEU A 2 -60.88 26.60 23.63
N THR A 3 -61.50 26.53 22.47
CA THR A 3 -61.47 25.34 21.60
C THR A 3 -60.18 25.32 20.80
N LEU A 4 -59.28 24.39 21.12
CA LEU A 4 -58.10 24.10 20.29
C LEU A 4 -58.56 23.30 19.08
N THR A 5 -58.54 23.91 17.89
CA THR A 5 -58.77 23.19 16.63
C THR A 5 -57.55 22.33 16.30
N PRO A 6 -57.68 21.00 16.16
CA PRO A 6 -56.57 20.15 15.77
C PRO A 6 -56.12 20.49 14.33
N HIS A 7 -54.83 20.74 14.17
CA HIS A 7 -54.21 21.03 12.88
C HIS A 7 -54.22 19.74 12.02
N GLN A 8 -54.80 19.78 10.82
CA GLN A 8 -54.84 18.64 9.91
C GLN A 8 -53.43 18.31 9.38
N GLN A 9 -52.89 17.17 9.80
CA GLN A 9 -51.73 16.54 9.16
C GLN A 9 -52.06 16.26 7.68
N ARG A 10 -51.42 16.99 6.78
CA ARG A 10 -51.48 16.71 5.34
C ARG A 10 -50.42 15.68 5.00
N GLY A 11 -50.89 14.50 4.62
CA GLY A 11 -50.05 13.33 4.35
C GLY A 11 -49.09 13.54 3.18
N SER A 12 -47.79 13.46 3.48
CA SER A 12 -46.73 13.13 2.54
C SER A 12 -45.84 11.98 3.03
N VAL A 13 -46.35 11.14 3.94
CA VAL A 13 -45.56 10.11 4.65
C VAL A 13 -44.83 9.16 3.70
N LEU A 14 -45.46 8.76 2.59
CA LEU A 14 -44.82 7.92 1.57
C LEU A 14 -43.70 8.66 0.84
N LEU A 15 -43.88 9.95 0.56
CA LEU A 15 -42.87 10.77 -0.11
C LEU A 15 -41.68 11.05 0.83
N GLU A 16 -41.95 11.37 2.10
CA GLU A 16 -40.91 11.52 3.12
C GLU A 16 -40.12 10.22 3.33
N GLY A 17 -40.81 9.08 3.38
CA GLY A 17 -40.16 7.76 3.46
C GLY A 17 -39.28 7.47 2.25
N LEU A 18 -39.75 7.78 1.03
CA LEU A 18 -38.97 7.60 -0.19
C LEU A 18 -37.72 8.49 -0.22
N ILE A 19 -37.85 9.76 0.20
CA ILE A 19 -36.72 10.70 0.30
C ILE A 19 -35.74 10.23 1.37
N ALA A 20 -36.21 9.74 2.52
CA ALA A 20 -35.35 9.21 3.58
C ALA A 20 -34.55 7.99 3.09
N VAL A 21 -35.19 7.03 2.41
CA VAL A 21 -34.51 5.86 1.83
C VAL A 21 -33.53 6.28 0.74
N LEU A 22 -33.87 7.26 -0.09
CA LEU A 22 -32.99 7.78 -1.14
C LEU A 22 -31.71 8.39 -0.53
N ILE A 23 -31.85 9.32 0.41
CA ILE A 23 -30.71 9.96 1.08
C ILE A 23 -29.87 8.93 1.82
N PHE A 24 -30.52 7.99 2.52
CA PHE A 24 -29.84 6.92 3.25
C PHE A 24 -29.04 6.01 2.31
N SER A 25 -29.59 5.67 1.14
CA SER A 25 -28.91 4.86 0.13
C SER A 25 -27.66 5.56 -0.41
N PHE A 26 -27.73 6.88 -0.67
CA PHE A 26 -26.54 7.67 -1.03
C PHE A 26 -25.50 7.70 0.09
N GLY A 27 -25.94 7.80 1.35
CA GLY A 27 -25.06 7.72 2.51
C GLY A 27 -24.27 6.40 2.58
N ILE A 28 -24.94 5.27 2.36
CA ILE A 28 -24.28 3.96 2.31
C ILE A 28 -23.27 3.91 1.16
N LEU A 29 -23.65 4.36 -0.04
CA LEU A 29 -22.77 4.34 -1.21
C LEU A 29 -21.51 5.19 -1.00
N ALA A 30 -21.64 6.35 -0.34
CA ALA A 30 -20.52 7.20 0.02
C ALA A 30 -19.55 6.51 0.98
N ILE A 31 -20.07 5.82 2.01
CA ILE A 31 -19.23 5.08 2.98
C ILE A 31 -18.52 3.90 2.32
N VAL A 32 -19.21 3.15 1.45
CA VAL A 32 -18.59 2.05 0.68
C VAL A 32 -17.48 2.57 -0.24
N GLY A 33 -17.70 3.72 -0.89
CA GLY A 33 -16.68 4.38 -1.71
C GLY A 33 -15.44 4.77 -0.90
N LEU A 34 -15.64 5.36 0.28
CA LEU A 34 -14.54 5.68 1.19
C LEU A 34 -13.82 4.41 1.66
N GLN A 35 -14.56 3.37 2.04
CA GLN A 35 -14.00 2.11 2.50
C GLN A 35 -13.13 1.46 1.41
N ALA A 36 -13.62 1.43 0.17
CA ALA A 36 -12.86 0.91 -0.96
C ALA A 36 -11.56 1.70 -1.19
N ALA A 37 -11.61 3.04 -1.10
CA ALA A 37 -10.43 3.89 -1.21
C ALA A 37 -9.43 3.64 -0.06
N SER A 38 -9.91 3.54 1.18
CA SER A 38 -9.08 3.24 2.35
C SER A 38 -8.41 1.87 2.24
N THR A 39 -9.14 0.83 1.83
CA THR A 39 -8.56 -0.50 1.62
C THR A 39 -7.46 -0.47 0.56
N LYS A 40 -7.67 0.22 -0.57
CA LYS A 40 -6.65 0.39 -1.61
C LYS A 40 -5.40 1.10 -1.06
N ALA A 41 -5.57 2.17 -0.29
CA ALA A 41 -4.46 2.90 0.32
C ALA A 41 -3.66 2.02 1.30
N VAL A 42 -4.35 1.20 2.11
CA VAL A 42 -3.71 0.25 3.03
C VAL A 42 -2.93 -0.81 2.27
N THR A 43 -3.49 -1.38 1.20
CA THR A 43 -2.77 -2.33 0.33
C THR A 43 -1.53 -1.69 -0.28
N GLN A 44 -1.64 -0.44 -0.74
CA GLN A 44 -0.52 0.33 -1.28
C GLN A 44 0.61 0.54 -0.28
N ALA A 45 0.26 0.93 0.94
CA ALA A 45 1.22 1.07 2.03
C ALA A 45 1.87 -0.27 2.38
N LYS A 46 1.07 -1.35 2.47
CA LYS A 46 1.57 -2.69 2.79
C LYS A 46 2.63 -3.16 1.78
N SER A 47 2.38 -3.06 0.47
CA SER A 47 3.38 -3.49 -0.50
C SER A 47 4.66 -2.65 -0.46
N ARG A 48 4.59 -1.36 -0.11
CA ARG A 48 5.80 -0.54 0.10
C ARG A 48 6.61 -1.03 1.30
N VAL A 49 5.94 -1.43 2.38
CA VAL A 49 6.59 -2.03 3.56
C VAL A 49 7.19 -3.39 3.21
N ASP A 50 6.45 -4.24 2.49
CA ASP A 50 6.93 -5.56 2.07
C ASP A 50 8.15 -5.42 1.14
N ALA A 51 8.15 -4.45 0.22
CA ALA A 51 9.31 -4.13 -0.62
C ALA A 51 10.53 -3.65 0.17
N ALA A 52 10.31 -2.76 1.14
CA ALA A 52 11.37 -2.31 2.03
C ALA A 52 11.94 -3.48 2.85
N PHE A 53 11.08 -4.37 3.35
CA PHE A 53 11.50 -5.55 4.09
C PHE A 53 12.38 -6.47 3.23
N VAL A 54 11.96 -6.79 2.01
CA VAL A 54 12.75 -7.62 1.08
C VAL A 54 14.12 -7.00 0.76
N ALA A 55 14.16 -5.68 0.59
CA ALA A 55 15.41 -4.98 0.31
C ALA A 55 16.35 -4.97 1.53
N ASN A 56 15.81 -4.72 2.72
CA ASN A 56 16.58 -4.75 3.97
C ASN A 56 17.07 -6.16 4.32
N GLN A 57 16.25 -7.19 4.07
CA GLN A 57 16.68 -8.58 4.24
C GLN A 57 17.88 -8.88 3.34
N ARG A 58 17.84 -8.44 2.07
CA ARG A 58 18.96 -8.59 1.14
C ARG A 58 20.23 -7.89 1.63
N ILE A 59 20.10 -6.66 2.15
CA ILE A 59 21.21 -5.95 2.79
C ILE A 59 21.75 -6.76 3.98
N GLY A 60 20.89 -7.31 4.83
CA GLY A 60 21.30 -8.14 5.97
C GLY A 60 22.07 -9.40 5.55
N GLU A 61 21.62 -10.08 4.48
CA GLU A 61 22.33 -11.22 3.89
C GLU A 61 23.74 -10.81 3.43
N LEU A 62 23.86 -9.67 2.75
CA LEU A 62 25.15 -9.15 2.27
C LEU A 62 26.10 -8.75 3.41
N TRP A 63 25.58 -8.24 4.53
CA TRP A 63 26.38 -7.96 5.73
C TRP A 63 26.95 -9.23 6.37
N GLY A 64 26.20 -10.33 6.27
CA GLY A 64 26.58 -11.67 6.74
C GLY A 64 27.60 -12.35 5.83
N ASP A 65 27.52 -12.15 4.50
CA ASP A 65 28.44 -12.70 3.50
C ASP A 65 29.21 -11.58 2.75
N ARG A 66 29.92 -10.76 3.54
CA ARG A 66 30.63 -9.57 3.04
C ARG A 66 31.84 -9.89 2.16
N ASP A 67 32.37 -11.10 2.26
CA ASP A 67 33.54 -11.51 1.48
C ASP A 67 33.13 -11.93 0.05
N ASN A 68 31.85 -12.22 -0.16
CA ASN A 68 31.31 -12.71 -1.42
C ASN A 68 30.22 -11.81 -2.02
N LEU A 69 30.29 -10.49 -1.81
CA LEU A 69 29.30 -9.53 -2.31
C LEU A 69 29.00 -9.73 -3.80
N GLY A 70 30.03 -9.97 -4.63
CA GLY A 70 29.87 -10.14 -6.08
C GLY A 70 28.91 -11.27 -6.50
N ALA A 71 28.74 -12.31 -5.69
CA ALA A 71 27.78 -13.40 -5.97
C ALA A 71 26.32 -12.98 -5.79
N TYR A 72 26.07 -11.87 -5.10
CA TYR A 72 24.74 -11.36 -4.80
C TYR A 72 24.26 -10.30 -5.80
N ALA A 73 25.12 -9.87 -6.73
CA ALA A 73 24.75 -8.99 -7.82
C ALA A 73 23.73 -9.68 -8.73
N GLU A 74 22.54 -9.11 -8.83
CA GLU A 74 21.44 -9.69 -9.59
C GLU A 74 20.63 -8.60 -10.28
N SER A 75 20.11 -8.89 -11.47
CA SER A 75 19.29 -7.96 -12.24
C SER A 75 17.90 -8.53 -12.42
N LYS A 76 16.88 -7.78 -11.97
CA LYS A 76 15.46 -8.09 -12.16
C LYS A 76 15.07 -9.52 -11.74
N LYS A 77 15.66 -10.03 -10.65
CA LYS A 77 15.33 -11.33 -10.08
C LYS A 77 13.89 -11.31 -9.57
N GLU A 78 13.08 -12.26 -10.00
CA GLU A 78 11.69 -12.38 -9.55
C GLU A 78 11.63 -12.72 -8.05
N ILE A 79 10.69 -12.10 -7.34
CA ILE A 79 10.44 -12.30 -5.92
C ILE A 79 8.96 -12.59 -5.67
N ASP A 80 8.67 -13.63 -4.89
CA ASP A 80 7.29 -14.03 -4.58
C ASP A 80 6.61 -13.14 -3.53
N ALA A 81 7.39 -12.31 -2.83
CA ALA A 81 6.89 -11.44 -1.76
C ALA A 81 6.00 -10.29 -2.27
N LEU A 82 6.02 -9.99 -3.58
CA LEU A 82 5.27 -8.89 -4.18
C LEU A 82 4.67 -9.30 -5.54
N PRO A 83 3.47 -8.82 -5.89
CA PRO A 83 2.89 -9.06 -7.22
C PRO A 83 3.77 -8.48 -8.33
N ASN A 84 4.24 -9.34 -9.24
CA ASN A 84 5.21 -8.98 -10.29
C ASN A 84 6.47 -8.30 -9.72
N GLY A 85 6.86 -8.68 -8.50
CA GLY A 85 8.01 -8.11 -7.82
C GLY A 85 9.32 -8.56 -8.46
N LYS A 86 10.24 -7.62 -8.65
CA LYS A 86 11.59 -7.85 -9.16
C LYS A 86 12.60 -7.13 -8.28
N ARG A 87 13.66 -7.81 -7.88
CA ARG A 87 14.79 -7.25 -7.13
C ARG A 87 16.01 -7.13 -8.02
N THR A 88 16.71 -6.01 -7.90
CA THR A 88 17.99 -5.74 -8.54
C THR A 88 18.96 -5.34 -7.45
N THR A 89 20.08 -6.04 -7.35
CA THR A 89 21.15 -5.75 -6.41
C THR A 89 22.36 -5.33 -7.23
N GLU A 90 22.74 -4.06 -7.12
CA GLU A 90 23.91 -3.50 -7.77
C GLU A 90 25.00 -3.22 -6.73
N ILE A 91 26.24 -3.56 -7.06
CA ILE A 91 27.37 -3.52 -6.13
C ILE A 91 28.46 -2.66 -6.75
N ASN A 92 28.79 -1.57 -6.08
CA ASN A 92 29.80 -0.60 -6.46
C ASN A 92 30.84 -0.48 -5.33
N GLY A 93 31.86 -1.36 -5.38
CA GLY A 93 32.83 -1.49 -4.29
C GLY A 93 32.16 -1.98 -3.01
N THR A 94 32.23 -1.17 -1.94
CA THR A 94 31.54 -1.41 -0.65
C THR A 94 30.09 -0.90 -0.63
N THR A 95 29.66 -0.19 -1.67
CA THR A 95 28.30 0.33 -1.78
C THR A 95 27.41 -0.70 -2.43
N VAL A 96 26.33 -1.09 -1.77
CA VAL A 96 25.30 -1.95 -2.35
C VAL A 96 23.99 -1.19 -2.45
N THR A 97 23.43 -1.16 -3.65
CA THR A 97 22.14 -0.58 -3.97
C THR A 97 21.16 -1.72 -4.26
N VAL A 98 20.15 -1.87 -3.41
CA VAL A 98 19.07 -2.83 -3.61
C VAL A 98 17.83 -2.09 -4.07
N THR A 99 17.37 -2.39 -5.28
CA THR A 99 16.18 -1.83 -5.89
C THR A 99 15.12 -2.92 -6.06
N VAL A 100 13.93 -2.66 -5.54
CA VAL A 100 12.76 -3.52 -5.66
C VAL A 100 11.71 -2.79 -6.49
N GLU A 101 11.30 -3.41 -7.58
CA GLU A 101 10.24 -2.95 -8.47
C GLU A 101 9.04 -3.90 -8.35
N TRP A 102 7.81 -3.38 -8.27
CA TRP A 102 6.61 -4.23 -8.26
C TRP A 102 5.42 -3.50 -8.87
N LYS A 103 4.45 -4.26 -9.37
CA LYS A 103 3.24 -3.72 -9.98
C LYS A 103 2.00 -4.32 -9.33
N MET A 104 1.19 -3.48 -8.71
CA MET A 104 -0.07 -3.93 -8.14
C MET A 104 -1.06 -4.30 -9.23
N PRO A 105 -1.91 -5.32 -8.98
CA PRO A 105 -2.97 -5.67 -9.91
C PRO A 105 -3.93 -4.48 -10.07
N GLY A 106 -4.05 -3.97 -11.29
CA GLY A 106 -4.90 -2.83 -11.62
C GLY A 106 -4.22 -1.45 -11.60
N ASP A 107 -2.96 -1.34 -11.16
CA ASP A 107 -2.19 -0.09 -11.29
C ASP A 107 -1.61 0.03 -12.71
N ALA A 108 -1.64 1.23 -13.30
CA ALA A 108 -1.07 1.48 -14.63
C ALA A 108 0.47 1.57 -14.60
N SER A 109 1.02 2.11 -13.51
CA SER A 109 2.46 2.34 -13.34
C SER A 109 3.12 1.26 -12.47
N SER A 110 4.43 1.06 -12.67
CA SER A 110 5.24 0.25 -11.76
C SER A 110 5.60 1.08 -10.52
N ASN A 111 5.66 0.44 -9.35
CA ASN A 111 6.18 1.03 -8.12
C ASN A 111 7.63 0.59 -7.92
N THR A 112 8.45 1.49 -7.38
CA THR A 112 9.87 1.22 -7.11
C THR A 112 10.22 1.67 -5.70
N TYR A 113 11.05 0.86 -5.03
CA TYR A 113 11.68 1.17 -3.77
C TYR A 113 13.18 0.88 -3.91
N SER A 114 14.03 1.79 -3.47
CA SER A 114 15.48 1.60 -3.52
C SER A 114 16.09 1.98 -2.19
N THR A 115 17.08 1.19 -1.76
CA THR A 115 17.85 1.43 -0.54
C THR A 115 19.31 1.16 -0.81
N VAL A 116 20.18 1.93 -0.16
CA VAL A 116 21.63 1.87 -0.33
C VAL A 116 22.26 1.59 1.02
N ALA A 117 23.19 0.65 1.06
CA ALA A 117 23.98 0.33 2.23
C ALA A 117 25.47 0.36 1.89
N GLN A 118 26.29 0.81 2.85
CA GLN A 118 27.74 0.65 2.81
C GLN A 118 28.11 -0.57 3.63
N ILE A 119 28.75 -1.55 3.04
CA ILE A 119 29.21 -2.75 3.71
C ILE A 119 30.72 -2.60 3.90
N VAL A 120 31.11 -2.12 5.08
CA VAL A 120 32.52 -1.95 5.46
C VAL A 120 32.92 -3.06 6.45
N GLY A 121 34.05 -3.72 6.19
CA GLY A 121 34.65 -4.64 7.16
C GLY A 121 35.14 -3.88 8.39
N ASN A 122 35.03 -4.48 9.58
CA ASN A 122 35.67 -3.96 10.78
C ASN A 122 37.19 -3.83 10.52
N PRO A 123 37.82 -2.67 10.77
CA PRO A 123 39.26 -2.55 10.62
C PRO A 123 39.97 -3.55 11.56
N PRO A 124 41.09 -4.16 11.15
CA PRO A 124 41.86 -5.01 12.04
C PRO A 124 42.28 -4.16 13.27
N ILE A 125 41.91 -4.63 14.46
CA ILE A 125 42.44 -4.12 15.73
C ILE A 125 43.86 -4.62 15.95
#